data_AF-A0A9Q5SQ88-F1
#
_entry.id   AF-A0A9Q5SQ88-F1
#
_cell.length_a   1.000
_cell.length_b   1.000
_cell.length_c   1.000
_cell.angle_alpha   90.00
_cell.angle_beta   90.00
_cell.angle_gamma   90.00
#
_symmetry.space_group_name_H-M   'P 1'
#
loop_
_entity.id
_entity.type
_entity.pdbx_description
1 polymer ?
#
loop_
_entity_poly.entity_id
_entity_poly.type
_entity_poly.pdbx_seq_one_letter_code
_entity_poly.pdbx_strand_id
1 'polypeptide(L)'
;MGKVVLFAVLTMDGCLTDSSAEAKQWLADADMTDRFGITEMKETAHILDENTPLTLLSDWVKDSPSHSVYFIEANATTAGIINGMMRYRQVDEIILCTIPVIAGNGYRLFLSDLPESKWTCEVKTYKDGSMKAVYRKCDADARQKSTNFMGRMFRK
;
A
#
# COMPACT_ATOMS: atom_id res chain seq x y z
N MET A 1 10.92 -6.53 13.43
CA MET A 1 11.16 -6.72 11.99
C MET A 1 10.88 -5.41 11.29
N GLY A 2 11.57 -5.11 10.19
CA GLY A 2 11.16 -4.00 9.32
C GLY A 2 9.78 -4.27 8.70
N LYS A 3 9.22 -3.27 8.01
CA LYS A 3 8.00 -3.43 7.24
C LYS A 3 8.12 -2.81 5.86
N VAL A 4 7.40 -3.37 4.88
CA VAL A 4 7.27 -2.80 3.54
C VAL A 4 5.95 -2.05 3.43
N VAL A 5 6.02 -0.78 3.04
CA VAL A 5 4.88 0.13 2.86
C VAL A 5 4.76 0.51 1.39
N LEU A 6 3.60 0.22 0.80
CA LEU A 6 3.21 0.71 -0.52
C LEU A 6 2.34 1.96 -0.36
N PHE A 7 2.69 3.03 -1.06
CA PHE A 7 1.87 4.23 -1.17
C PHE A 7 1.42 4.45 -2.60
N ALA A 8 0.14 4.76 -2.81
CA ALA A 8 -0.38 5.09 -4.13
C ALA A 8 -1.44 6.19 -4.06
N VAL A 9 -1.41 7.11 -5.02
CA VAL A 9 -2.53 8.01 -5.30
C VAL A 9 -3.23 7.51 -6.57
N LEU A 10 -4.52 7.21 -6.46
CA LEU A 10 -5.31 6.57 -7.50
C LEU A 10 -6.57 7.38 -7.81
N THR A 11 -7.03 7.30 -9.05
CA THR A 11 -8.39 7.70 -9.43
C THR A 11 -9.42 6.67 -8.93
N MET A 12 -10.71 7.02 -8.96
CA MET A 12 -11.80 6.16 -8.49
C MET A 12 -11.88 4.84 -9.25
N ASP A 13 -11.48 4.83 -10.52
CA ASP A 13 -11.41 3.64 -11.37
C ASP A 13 -10.09 2.86 -11.22
N GLY A 14 -9.22 3.25 -10.26
CA GLY A 14 -8.01 2.51 -9.89
C GLY A 14 -6.78 2.80 -10.75
N CYS A 15 -6.79 3.89 -11.50
CA CYS A 15 -5.65 4.31 -12.33
C CYS A 15 -4.69 5.20 -11.55
N LEU A 16 -3.40 5.10 -11.85
CA LEU A 16 -2.38 6.00 -11.35
C LEU A 16 -2.64 7.41 -11.87
N THR A 17 -2.45 8.41 -11.01
CA THR A 17 -2.74 9.81 -11.36
C THR A 17 -1.81 10.37 -12.43
N ASP A 18 -0.58 9.85 -12.54
CA ASP A 18 0.38 10.24 -13.59
C ASP A 18 -0.01 9.76 -15.00
N SER A 19 -1.04 8.92 -15.11
CA SER A 19 -1.58 8.40 -16.38
C SER A 19 -2.81 9.15 -16.90
N SER A 20 -3.31 10.16 -16.17
CA SER A 20 -4.52 10.92 -16.55
C SER A 20 -4.30 12.44 -16.47
N ALA A 21 -4.68 13.16 -17.53
CA ALA A 21 -4.63 14.62 -17.55
C ALA A 21 -5.56 15.25 -16.51
N GLU A 22 -6.79 14.72 -16.39
CA GLU A 22 -7.78 15.17 -15.39
C GLU A 22 -7.25 14.96 -13.96
N ALA A 23 -6.63 13.81 -13.71
CA ALA A 23 -6.05 13.50 -12.41
C ALA A 23 -4.87 14.43 -12.07
N LYS A 24 -4.00 14.71 -13.04
CA LYS A 24 -2.90 15.68 -12.89
C LYS A 24 -3.42 17.08 -12.62
N GLN A 25 -4.44 17.52 -13.34
CA GLN A 25 -5.05 18.84 -13.14
C GLN A 25 -5.67 18.96 -11.76
N TRP A 26 -6.45 17.97 -11.34
CA TRP A 26 -7.04 17.96 -10.00
C TRP A 26 -5.97 17.97 -8.90
N LEU A 27 -4.82 17.33 -9.14
CA LEU A 27 -3.69 17.38 -8.22
C LEU A 27 -2.97 18.76 -8.24
N ALA A 28 -2.93 19.45 -9.36
CA ALA A 28 -2.33 20.78 -9.44
C ALA A 28 -3.19 21.85 -8.76
N ASP A 29 -4.52 21.71 -8.83
CA ASP A 29 -5.49 22.67 -8.27
C ASP A 29 -5.64 22.58 -6.75
N ALA A 30 -5.19 21.49 -6.15
CA ALA A 30 -5.24 21.33 -4.70
C ALA A 30 -4.00 21.93 -4.01
N ASP A 31 -4.18 22.48 -2.82
CA ASP A 31 -3.06 22.92 -1.99
C ASP A 31 -2.29 21.68 -1.48
N MET A 32 -1.06 21.49 -2.00
CA MET A 32 -0.40 20.18 -2.11
C MET A 32 0.75 19.92 -1.14
N THR A 33 1.01 20.79 -0.17
CA THR A 33 2.11 20.56 0.79
C THR A 33 1.73 19.44 1.78
N ASP A 34 1.97 18.20 1.35
CA ASP A 34 1.76 16.96 2.10
C ASP A 34 0.31 16.60 2.48
N ARG A 35 -0.61 16.73 1.53
CA ARG A 35 -2.04 16.43 1.72
C ARG A 35 -2.34 15.08 2.38
N PHE A 36 -1.57 14.06 2.01
CA PHE A 36 -1.77 12.70 2.51
C PHE A 36 -0.86 12.35 3.69
N GLY A 37 -0.02 13.27 4.18
CA GLY A 37 0.85 13.05 5.34
C GLY A 37 1.86 11.94 5.09
N ILE A 38 2.56 11.99 3.96
CA ILE A 38 3.56 11.00 3.51
C ILE A 38 4.96 11.58 3.38
N THR A 39 5.14 12.91 3.45
CA THR A 39 6.48 13.54 3.34
C THR A 39 7.41 13.05 4.45
N GLU A 40 6.98 13.11 5.72
CA GLU A 40 7.79 12.63 6.86
C GLU A 40 8.16 11.14 6.73
N MET A 41 7.25 10.33 6.19
CA MET A 41 7.51 8.91 5.94
C MET A 41 8.58 8.71 4.87
N LYS A 42 8.56 9.49 3.78
CA LYS A 42 9.58 9.43 2.74
C LYS A 42 10.95 9.85 3.25
N GLU A 43 11.01 10.83 4.15
CA GLU A 43 12.28 11.32 4.71
C GLU A 43 12.97 10.30 5.64
N THR A 44 12.19 9.42 6.27
CA THR A 44 12.67 8.47 7.29
C THR A 44 12.78 7.02 6.80
N ALA A 45 12.16 6.68 5.67
CA ALA A 45 12.13 5.33 5.12
C ALA A 45 13.30 5.02 4.15
N HIS A 46 13.61 3.74 4.01
CA HIS A 46 14.39 3.23 2.89
C HIS A 46 13.54 3.22 1.62
N ILE A 47 13.81 4.14 0.71
CA ILE A 47 13.06 4.27 -0.55
C ILE A 47 13.41 3.10 -1.49
N LEU A 48 12.37 2.47 -2.01
CA LEU A 48 12.43 1.42 -3.03
C LEU A 48 12.05 2.01 -4.39
N ASP A 49 12.67 1.50 -5.44
CA ASP A 49 12.44 1.88 -6.84
C ASP A 49 12.13 0.66 -7.73
N GLU A 50 11.97 0.88 -9.04
CA GLU A 50 11.71 -0.15 -10.04
C GLU A 50 12.80 -1.22 -10.18
N ASN A 51 14.02 -0.94 -9.70
CA ASN A 51 15.17 -1.85 -9.77
C ASN A 51 15.39 -2.63 -8.47
N THR A 52 14.52 -2.44 -7.47
CA THR A 52 14.62 -3.16 -6.20
C THR A 52 14.60 -4.69 -6.43
N PRO A 53 15.60 -5.44 -5.96
CA PRO A 53 15.63 -6.89 -6.13
C PRO A 53 14.58 -7.58 -5.25
N LEU A 54 13.48 -8.04 -5.86
CA LEU A 54 12.37 -8.70 -5.16
C LEU A 54 12.83 -9.86 -4.27
N THR A 55 13.78 -10.67 -4.74
CA THR A 55 14.24 -11.86 -4.01
C THR A 55 15.02 -11.52 -2.74
N LEU A 56 15.66 -10.35 -2.68
CA LEU A 56 16.49 -9.94 -1.53
C LEU A 56 15.72 -9.07 -0.54
N LEU A 57 14.60 -8.48 -0.97
CA LEU A 57 13.81 -7.58 -0.13
C LEU A 57 13.37 -8.22 1.18
N SER A 58 12.94 -9.49 1.14
CA SER A 58 12.51 -10.20 2.34
C SER A 58 13.64 -10.38 3.36
N ASP A 59 14.87 -10.61 2.89
CA ASP A 59 16.05 -10.74 3.75
C ASP A 59 16.44 -9.37 4.33
N TRP A 60 16.43 -8.32 3.50
CA TRP A 60 16.68 -6.95 3.96
C TRP A 60 15.73 -6.52 5.07
N VAL A 61 14.42 -6.78 4.89
CA VAL A 61 13.38 -6.45 5.87
C VAL A 61 13.54 -7.24 7.16
N LYS A 62 13.97 -8.51 7.05
CA LYS A 62 14.18 -9.40 8.19
C LYS A 62 15.40 -9.01 9.02
N ASP A 63 16.50 -8.67 8.35
CA ASP A 63 17.79 -8.36 8.97
C ASP A 63 17.91 -6.89 9.42
N SER A 64 16.93 -6.07 9.07
CA SER A 64 16.85 -4.67 9.46
C SER A 64 16.59 -4.46 10.95
N PRO A 65 17.04 -3.31 11.49
CA PRO A 65 16.61 -2.83 12.80
C PRO A 65 15.08 -2.90 12.98
N SER A 66 14.66 -3.11 14.22
CA SER A 66 13.24 -2.97 14.58
C SER A 66 12.72 -1.60 14.16
N HIS A 67 11.56 -1.56 13.51
CA HIS A 67 10.89 -0.35 13.01
C HIS A 67 11.46 0.26 11.72
N SER A 68 12.43 -0.36 11.05
CA SER A 68 12.81 0.07 9.69
C SER A 68 11.61 0.01 8.74
N VAL A 69 11.42 1.07 7.97
CA VAL A 69 10.36 1.18 6.95
C VAL A 69 11.02 1.14 5.58
N TYR A 70 10.58 0.22 4.73
CA TYR A 70 10.89 0.21 3.32
C TYR A 70 9.68 0.74 2.56
N PHE A 71 9.85 1.80 1.80
CA PHE A 71 8.75 2.56 1.22
C PHE A 71 8.84 2.57 -0.30
N ILE A 72 7.75 2.19 -0.96
CA ILE A 72 7.61 2.30 -2.42
C ILE A 72 6.41 3.18 -2.77
N GLU A 73 6.62 4.17 -3.63
CA GLU A 73 5.57 5.00 -4.19
C GLU A 73 5.16 4.47 -5.57
N ALA A 74 3.86 4.33 -5.78
CA ALA A 74 3.29 3.88 -7.03
C ALA A 74 3.26 5.01 -8.06
N ASN A 75 3.88 4.74 -9.20
CA ASN A 75 3.82 5.53 -10.42
C ASN A 75 3.98 4.58 -11.62
N ALA A 76 3.97 5.10 -12.84
CA ALA A 76 4.06 4.28 -14.04
C ALA A 76 5.35 3.43 -14.12
N THR A 77 6.46 3.86 -13.51
CA THR A 77 7.73 3.11 -13.53
C THR A 77 7.75 2.02 -12.47
N THR A 78 7.22 2.27 -11.27
CA THR A 78 7.24 1.32 -10.14
C THR A 78 6.08 0.32 -10.15
N ALA A 79 5.03 0.55 -10.95
CA ALA A 79 3.86 -0.31 -10.95
C ALA A 79 4.18 -1.79 -11.27
N GLY A 80 5.11 -2.05 -12.18
CA GLY A 80 5.54 -3.40 -12.52
C GLY A 80 6.11 -4.14 -11.31
N ILE A 81 7.06 -3.52 -10.61
CA ILE A 81 7.67 -4.12 -9.42
C ILE A 81 6.67 -4.23 -8.26
N ILE A 82 5.78 -3.26 -8.07
CA ILE A 82 4.73 -3.31 -7.04
C ILE A 82 3.84 -4.53 -7.24
N ASN A 83 3.39 -4.79 -8.48
CA ASN A 83 2.61 -6.00 -8.76
C ASN A 83 3.43 -7.27 -8.48
N GLY A 84 4.75 -7.25 -8.71
CA GLY A 84 5.67 -8.30 -8.26
C GLY A 84 5.62 -8.47 -6.73
N MET A 85 5.91 -7.42 -5.96
CA MET A 85 5.90 -7.44 -4.49
C MET A 85 4.56 -7.95 -3.92
N MET A 86 3.44 -7.56 -4.53
CA MET A 86 2.11 -8.04 -4.15
C MET A 86 1.93 -9.53 -4.38
N ARG A 87 2.41 -10.07 -5.52
CA ARG A 87 2.39 -11.52 -5.81
C ARG A 87 3.28 -12.31 -4.86
N TYR A 88 4.43 -11.77 -4.48
CA TYR A 88 5.33 -12.36 -3.47
C TYR A 88 4.87 -12.10 -2.02
N ARG A 89 3.75 -11.39 -1.81
CA ARG A 89 3.19 -11.05 -0.48
C ARG A 89 4.15 -10.26 0.42
N GLN A 90 5.04 -9.48 -0.17
CA GLN A 90 6.11 -8.76 0.53
C GLN A 90 5.66 -7.43 1.13
N VAL A 91 4.56 -6.85 0.66
CA VAL A 91 4.01 -5.60 1.20
C VAL A 91 3.27 -5.89 2.51
N ASP A 92 3.50 -5.10 3.56
CA ASP A 92 2.88 -5.27 4.88
C ASP A 92 1.79 -4.23 5.18
N GLU A 93 1.92 -3.05 4.59
CA GLU A 93 0.99 -1.94 4.71
C GLU A 93 0.77 -1.30 3.34
N ILE A 94 -0.48 -1.00 3.01
CA ILE A 94 -0.86 -0.34 1.76
C ILE A 94 -1.60 0.94 2.11
N ILE A 95 -1.08 2.08 1.66
CA ILE A 95 -1.71 3.39 1.81
C ILE A 95 -2.25 3.79 0.44
N LEU A 96 -3.56 3.73 0.26
CA LEU A 96 -4.25 4.13 -0.97
C LEU A 96 -4.95 5.47 -0.77
N CYS A 97 -4.60 6.44 -1.59
CA CYS A 97 -5.23 7.75 -1.63
C CYS A 97 -6.08 7.86 -2.89
N THR A 98 -7.40 7.79 -2.76
CA THR A 98 -8.33 7.87 -3.88
C THR A 98 -8.81 9.29 -4.07
N ILE A 99 -8.60 9.83 -5.28
CA ILE A 99 -9.09 11.14 -5.70
C ILE A 99 -10.43 10.99 -6.44
N PRO A 100 -11.34 11.98 -6.37
CA PRO A 100 -12.67 11.93 -6.96
C PRO A 100 -12.65 12.19 -8.48
N VAL A 101 -11.79 11.48 -9.21
CA VAL A 101 -11.60 11.56 -10.67
C VAL A 101 -11.77 10.17 -11.27
N ILE A 102 -12.30 10.07 -12.48
CA ILE A 102 -12.27 8.86 -13.31
C ILE A 102 -11.26 9.10 -14.43
N ALA A 103 -10.23 8.25 -14.55
CA ALA A 103 -9.26 8.33 -15.64
C ALA A 103 -9.80 7.73 -16.95
N GLY A 104 -10.65 6.70 -16.86
CA GLY A 104 -11.24 6.00 -18.00
C GLY A 104 -10.26 5.00 -18.62
N ASN A 105 -9.20 5.50 -19.27
CA ASN A 105 -8.19 4.70 -19.97
C ASN A 105 -6.78 4.82 -19.36
N GLY A 106 -6.69 5.23 -18.09
CA GLY A 106 -5.43 5.34 -17.37
C GLY A 106 -4.77 3.99 -17.08
N TYR A 107 -3.55 4.08 -16.56
CA TYR A 107 -2.75 2.92 -16.16
C TYR A 107 -3.20 2.43 -14.78
N ARG A 108 -3.82 1.24 -14.72
CA ARG A 108 -4.28 0.63 -13.45
C ARG A 108 -3.11 0.12 -12.63
N LEU A 109 -3.08 0.44 -11.33
CA LEU A 109 -2.00 -0.03 -10.45
C LEU A 109 -2.06 -1.55 -10.26
N PHE A 110 -3.20 -2.10 -9.85
CA PHE A 110 -3.32 -3.53 -9.58
C PHE A 110 -3.81 -4.29 -10.82
N LEU A 111 -3.05 -5.32 -11.21
CA LEU A 111 -3.40 -6.22 -12.29
C LEU A 111 -4.28 -7.38 -11.79
N SER A 112 -4.95 -8.09 -12.71
CA SER A 112 -6.03 -9.05 -12.39
C SER A 112 -5.59 -10.36 -11.69
N ASP A 113 -4.29 -10.64 -11.63
CA ASP A 113 -3.70 -11.91 -11.18
C ASP A 113 -3.00 -11.80 -9.81
N LEU A 114 -3.45 -10.87 -8.96
CA LEU A 114 -2.96 -10.76 -7.58
C LEU A 114 -3.53 -11.87 -6.68
N PRO A 115 -2.74 -12.39 -5.72
CA PRO A 115 -3.21 -13.42 -4.82
C PRO A 115 -4.24 -12.89 -3.82
N GLU A 116 -5.29 -13.67 -3.56
CA GLU A 116 -6.28 -13.33 -2.54
C GLU A 116 -5.65 -13.17 -1.15
N SER A 117 -6.13 -12.17 -0.41
CA SER A 117 -5.70 -11.85 0.95
C SER A 117 -6.73 -10.97 1.67
N LYS A 118 -6.70 -11.00 3.01
CA LYS A 118 -7.57 -10.18 3.88
C LYS A 118 -6.72 -9.16 4.65
N TRP A 119 -7.22 -7.95 4.74
CA TRP A 119 -6.55 -6.80 5.36
C TRP A 119 -7.51 -6.11 6.35
N THR A 120 -6.96 -5.50 7.39
CA THR A 120 -7.69 -4.49 8.18
C THR A 120 -7.58 -3.15 7.48
N CYS A 121 -8.56 -2.26 7.68
CA CYS A 121 -8.63 -0.98 6.98
C CYS A 121 -9.06 0.15 7.91
N GLU A 122 -8.35 1.27 7.83
CA GLU A 122 -8.73 2.56 8.42
C GLU A 122 -8.87 3.58 7.29
N VAL A 123 -9.95 4.37 7.31
CA VAL A 123 -10.23 5.36 6.24
C VAL A 123 -10.34 6.76 6.83
N LYS A 124 -9.72 7.72 6.17
CA LYS A 124 -9.84 9.15 6.42
C LYS A 124 -10.37 9.84 5.17
N THR A 125 -11.40 10.68 5.30
CA THR A 125 -11.95 11.50 4.22
C THR A 125 -11.48 12.95 4.36
N TYR A 126 -11.33 13.63 3.23
CA TYR A 126 -10.91 15.03 3.16
C TYR A 126 -12.04 15.91 2.59
N LYS A 127 -11.99 17.22 2.84
CA LYS A 127 -13.05 18.18 2.46
C LYS A 127 -13.26 18.30 0.94
N ASP A 128 -12.21 18.02 0.21
CA ASP A 128 -12.09 18.03 -1.25
C ASP A 128 -12.62 16.74 -1.93
N GLY A 129 -13.25 15.84 -1.16
CA GLY A 129 -13.83 14.60 -1.66
C GLY A 129 -12.85 13.44 -1.80
N SER A 130 -11.56 13.64 -1.57
CA SER A 130 -10.58 12.55 -1.56
C SER A 130 -10.62 11.72 -0.28
N MET A 131 -10.06 10.53 -0.35
CA MET A 131 -9.96 9.61 0.79
C MET A 131 -8.57 8.98 0.87
N LYS A 132 -8.11 8.71 2.08
CA LYS A 132 -6.92 7.91 2.38
C LYS A 132 -7.37 6.66 3.13
N ALA A 133 -7.10 5.50 2.55
CA ALA A 133 -7.29 4.20 3.17
C ALA A 133 -5.94 3.60 3.52
N VAL A 134 -5.77 3.17 4.77
CA VAL A 134 -4.59 2.45 5.23
C VAL A 134 -4.98 1.01 5.52
N TYR A 135 -4.43 0.10 4.72
CA TYR A 135 -4.62 -1.33 4.85
C TYR A 135 -3.42 -1.97 5.52
N ARG A 136 -3.65 -2.84 6.50
CA ARG A 136 -2.60 -3.61 7.18
C ARG A 136 -2.91 -5.08 7.14
N LYS A 137 -1.88 -5.93 7.02
CA LYS A 137 -2.07 -7.38 7.10
C LYS A 137 -2.77 -7.73 8.41
N CYS A 138 -3.77 -8.62 8.37
CA CYS A 138 -4.28 -9.21 9.60
C CYS A 138 -3.19 -10.11 10.19
N ASP A 139 -2.70 -9.82 11.39
CA ASP A 139 -1.70 -10.65 12.06
C ASP A 139 -2.15 -12.12 12.10
N ALA A 140 -1.30 -13.02 11.59
CA ALA A 140 -1.55 -14.46 11.59
C ALA A 140 -1.71 -15.02 13.02
N ASP A 141 -1.16 -14.36 14.03
CA ASP A 141 -1.25 -14.74 15.45
C ASP A 141 -2.67 -14.66 16.04
N ALA A 142 -3.58 -13.93 15.39
CA ALA A 142 -4.99 -13.95 15.80
C ALA A 142 -5.69 -15.27 15.41
N ARG A 143 -5.18 -16.00 14.41
CA ARG A 143 -5.77 -17.28 13.98
C ARG A 143 -5.40 -18.44 14.91
N GLN A 144 -4.20 -18.44 15.51
CA GLN A 144 -3.79 -19.48 16.46
C GLN A 144 -4.48 -19.35 17.83
N LYS A 145 -4.86 -18.14 18.25
CA LYS A 145 -5.65 -17.93 19.48
C LYS A 145 -7.08 -18.45 19.36
N SER A 146 -7.69 -18.38 18.18
CA SER A 146 -9.03 -18.90 17.90
C SER A 146 -9.09 -20.43 17.93
N THR A 147 -8.10 -21.11 17.35
CA THR A 147 -8.02 -22.59 17.38
C THR A 147 -7.73 -23.13 18.78
N ASN A 148 -6.94 -22.41 19.59
CA ASN A 148 -6.63 -22.81 20.97
C ASN A 148 -7.78 -22.54 21.95
N PHE A 149 -8.71 -21.63 21.65
CA PHE A 149 -9.88 -21.38 22.50
C PHE A 149 -10.94 -22.48 22.33
N MET A 150 -11.20 -22.94 21.10
CA MET A 150 -12.12 -24.07 20.87
C MET A 150 -11.58 -25.39 21.41
N GLY A 151 -10.27 -25.66 21.34
CA GLY A 151 -9.68 -26.88 21.92
C GLY A 151 -9.77 -26.96 23.46
N ARG A 152 -9.97 -25.82 24.14
CA ARG A 152 -10.11 -25.74 25.61
C ARG A 152 -11.55 -25.86 26.11
N MET A 153 -12.53 -25.71 25.23
CA MET A 153 -13.96 -25.78 25.58
C MET A 153 -14.53 -27.22 25.50
N PHE A 154 -13.79 -28.17 24.91
CA PHE A 154 -14.22 -29.56 24.72
C PHE A 154 -13.38 -30.62 25.46
N ARG A 155 -12.50 -30.21 26.40
CA ARG A 155 -11.89 -31.16 27.35
C ARG A 155 -12.69 -31.13 28.67
N LYS A 156 -13.70 -31.99 28.76
CA LYS A 156 -14.20 -32.51 30.03
C LYS A 156 -13.44 -33.78 30.38
#